data_AF-A0A1G6DSB3-F1
#
_entry.id   AF-A0A1G6DSB3-F1
#
_cell.length_a   1.000
_cell.length_b   1.000
_cell.length_c   1.000
_cell.angle_alpha   90.00
_cell.angle_beta   90.00
_cell.angle_gamma   90.00
#
_symmetry.space_group_name_H-M   'P 1'
#
loop_
_entity.id
_entity.type
_entity.pdbx_description
1 polymer ?
#
loop_
_entity_poly.entity_id
_entity_poly.type
_entity_poly.pdbx_seq_one_letter_code
_entity_poly.pdbx_strand_id
1 'polypeptide(L)'
;MRNTLLRRAKGEKVIFLDDDNVLTPIAFLTYLKHMGCEMLIARIDTTRAFDQPFLPVDLPGKSLVRQGNIDPLCLCLSRELVCVRCRGWESKAGYEADFLNILHFGVGHALCKRRVTSSESMMRVMVLTPKDVTFVRSN
;
A
#
# COMPACT_ATOMS: atom_id res chain seq x y z
N MET A 1 -14.51 -10.67 -6.42
CA MET A 1 -14.45 -10.85 -4.96
C MET A 1 -13.98 -9.60 -4.21
N ARG A 2 -12.82 -9.00 -4.59
CA ARG A 2 -12.21 -7.81 -3.94
C ARG A 2 -13.20 -6.66 -3.61
N ASN A 3 -13.97 -6.16 -4.57
CA ASN A 3 -14.95 -5.09 -4.33
C ASN A 3 -16.07 -5.45 -3.35
N THR A 4 -16.46 -6.72 -3.27
CA THR A 4 -17.46 -7.17 -2.29
C THR A 4 -16.88 -7.11 -0.88
N LEU A 5 -15.64 -7.55 -0.69
CA LEU A 5 -14.94 -7.48 0.60
C LEU A 5 -14.69 -6.03 1.02
N LEU A 6 -14.25 -5.17 0.08
CA LEU A 6 -14.05 -3.74 0.31
C LEU A 6 -15.33 -3.05 0.81
N ARG A 7 -16.49 -3.35 0.20
CA ARG A 7 -17.77 -2.78 0.63
C ARG A 7 -18.26 -3.32 1.98
N ARG A 8 -17.83 -4.53 2.36
CA ARG A 8 -18.19 -5.15 3.64
C ARG A 8 -17.27 -4.71 4.78
N ALA A 9 -16.04 -4.26 4.47
CA ALA A 9 -15.13 -3.71 5.45
C ALA A 9 -15.72 -2.43 6.09
N LYS A 10 -15.74 -2.41 7.43
CA LYS A 10 -16.29 -1.32 8.24
C LYS A 10 -15.23 -0.49 8.98
N GLY A 11 -13.98 -0.93 8.94
CA GLY A 11 -12.86 -0.19 9.53
C GLY A 11 -12.58 1.12 8.80
N GLU A 12 -11.93 2.04 9.49
CA GLU A 12 -11.47 3.31 8.91
C GLU A 12 -10.36 3.08 7.86
N LYS A 13 -9.55 2.05 8.08
CA LYS A 13 -8.51 1.59 7.15
C LYS A 13 -8.83 0.22 6.60
N VAL A 14 -8.31 -0.02 5.40
CA VAL A 14 -8.35 -1.29 4.70
C VAL A 14 -6.90 -1.69 4.40
N ILE A 15 -6.52 -2.88 4.85
CA ILE A 15 -5.26 -3.54 4.49
C ILE A 15 -5.61 -4.70 3.58
N PHE A 16 -4.89 -4.85 2.47
CA PHE A 16 -5.02 -6.01 1.61
C PHE A 16 -4.11 -7.11 2.13
N LEU A 17 -4.66 -8.32 2.27
CA LEU A 17 -3.95 -9.50 2.75
C LEU A 17 -4.53 -10.71 2.01
N ASP A 18 -3.65 -11.49 1.39
CA ASP A 18 -4.00 -12.78 0.79
C ASP A 18 -3.96 -13.89 1.85
N ASP A 19 -4.59 -15.00 1.56
CA ASP A 19 -4.78 -16.13 2.48
C ASP A 19 -3.47 -16.84 2.86
N ASP A 20 -2.46 -16.78 2.00
CA ASP A 20 -1.13 -17.32 2.25
C ASP A 20 -0.15 -16.29 2.85
N ASN A 21 -0.62 -15.13 3.32
CA ASN A 21 0.21 -14.12 3.96
C ASN A 21 -0.19 -13.81 5.38
N VAL A 22 0.81 -13.48 6.20
CA VAL A 22 0.64 -13.05 7.58
C VAL A 22 1.17 -11.65 7.77
N LEU A 23 0.33 -10.81 8.37
CA LEU A 23 0.74 -9.52 8.89
C LEU A 23 1.51 -9.71 10.20
N THR A 24 2.79 -9.31 10.22
CA THR A 24 3.56 -9.38 11.47
C THR A 24 3.09 -8.32 12.47
N PRO A 25 3.28 -8.54 13.78
CA PRO A 25 2.96 -7.53 14.78
C PRO A 25 3.67 -6.19 14.53
N ILE A 26 4.92 -6.22 14.07
CA ILE A 26 5.71 -5.02 13.76
C ILE A 26 5.09 -4.27 12.56
N ALA A 27 4.71 -4.98 11.50
CA ALA A 27 4.03 -4.38 10.36
C ALA A 27 2.71 -3.71 10.75
N PHE A 28 1.93 -4.36 11.62
CA PHE A 28 0.69 -3.79 12.12
C PHE A 28 0.90 -2.53 12.97
N LEU A 29 1.91 -2.53 13.86
CA LEU A 29 2.25 -1.33 14.64
C LEU A 29 2.63 -0.14 13.76
N THR A 30 3.33 -0.39 12.66
CA THR A 30 3.66 0.65 11.69
C THR A 30 2.40 1.25 11.05
N TYR A 31 1.38 0.43 10.73
CA TYR A 31 0.10 0.93 10.26
C TYR A 31 -0.62 1.81 11.27
N LEU A 32 -0.66 1.38 12.53
CA LEU A 32 -1.27 2.17 13.61
C LEU A 32 -0.58 3.53 13.80
N LYS A 33 0.75 3.59 13.68
CA LYS A 33 1.52 4.84 13.77
C LYS A 33 1.16 5.86 12.68
N HIS A 34 0.67 5.38 11.54
CA HIS A 34 0.42 6.18 10.35
C HIS A 34 -1.06 6.27 9.96
N MET A 35 -1.97 6.11 10.93
CA MET A 35 -3.43 6.22 10.73
C MET A 35 -3.87 7.55 10.09
N GLY A 36 -3.11 8.64 10.26
CA GLY A 36 -3.41 9.91 9.59
C GLY A 36 -3.18 9.94 8.07
N CYS A 37 -2.54 8.91 7.49
CA CYS A 37 -2.30 8.84 6.04
C CYS A 37 -3.51 8.20 5.33
N GLU A 38 -3.95 8.77 4.20
CA GLU A 38 -5.02 8.14 3.41
C GLU A 38 -4.53 6.95 2.59
N MET A 39 -3.24 6.95 2.25
CA MET A 39 -2.61 5.85 1.55
C MET A 39 -1.20 5.65 2.12
N LEU A 40 -0.92 4.43 2.50
CA LEU A 40 0.38 3.99 2.96
C LEU A 40 0.80 2.80 2.10
N ILE A 41 1.97 2.93 1.47
CA ILE A 41 2.63 1.86 0.75
C ILE A 41 3.76 1.35 1.64
N ALA A 42 3.49 0.23 2.28
CA ALA A 42 4.42 -0.54 3.07
C ALA A 42 5.28 -1.47 2.20
N ARG A 43 5.91 -2.48 2.79
CA ARG A 43 6.73 -3.48 2.09
C ARG A 43 6.34 -4.88 2.52
N ILE A 44 6.46 -5.82 1.60
CA ILE A 44 6.33 -7.25 1.84
C ILE A 44 7.70 -7.91 1.77
N ASP A 45 7.97 -8.85 2.69
CA ASP A 45 9.15 -9.67 2.62
C ASP A 45 8.86 -10.89 1.74
N THR A 46 9.39 -10.84 0.53
CA THR A 46 9.20 -11.87 -0.48
C THR A 46 10.35 -12.88 -0.52
N THR A 47 11.31 -12.80 0.40
CA THR A 47 12.52 -13.66 0.41
C THR A 47 12.20 -15.16 0.51
N ARG A 48 11.01 -15.52 0.98
CA ARG A 48 10.53 -16.91 1.03
C ARG A 48 9.97 -17.42 -0.31
N ALA A 49 9.64 -16.54 -1.24
CA ALA A 49 8.96 -16.86 -2.50
C ALA A 49 9.77 -16.48 -3.74
N PHE A 50 10.73 -15.57 -3.62
CA PHE A 50 11.53 -15.07 -4.74
C PHE A 50 12.99 -14.85 -4.31
N ASP A 51 13.91 -15.10 -5.24
CA ASP A 51 15.36 -14.93 -5.03
C ASP A 51 15.78 -13.45 -4.91
N GLN A 52 14.90 -12.53 -5.33
CA GLN A 52 15.10 -11.10 -5.23
C GLN A 52 13.96 -10.45 -4.43
N PRO A 53 14.27 -9.54 -3.49
CA PRO A 53 13.24 -8.93 -2.68
C PRO A 53 12.45 -7.88 -3.51
N PHE A 54 11.11 -7.96 -3.51
CA PHE A 54 10.24 -6.96 -4.14
C PHE A 54 10.14 -5.70 -3.26
N LEU A 55 11.24 -4.97 -3.21
CA LEU A 55 11.39 -3.75 -2.43
C LEU A 55 11.40 -2.54 -3.37
N PRO A 56 10.58 -1.50 -3.12
CA PRO A 56 10.78 -0.23 -3.82
C PRO A 56 12.16 0.34 -3.49
N VAL A 57 13.03 0.32 -4.50
CA VAL A 57 14.35 0.96 -4.50
C VAL A 57 14.19 2.35 -5.12
N ASP A 58 14.60 3.38 -4.38
CA ASP A 58 14.72 4.73 -4.92
C ASP A 58 15.92 4.72 -5.88
N LEU A 59 15.62 4.84 -7.18
CA LEU A 59 16.62 4.81 -8.24
C LEU A 59 16.64 6.19 -8.90
N PRO A 60 17.81 6.81 -9.08
CA PRO A 60 17.91 8.12 -9.74
C PRO A 60 17.20 8.11 -11.10
N GLY A 61 16.36 9.13 -11.33
CA GLY A 61 15.59 9.27 -12.57
C GLY A 61 14.41 8.32 -12.74
N LYS A 62 14.08 7.47 -11.75
CA LYS A 62 12.91 6.58 -11.80
C LYS A 62 11.87 6.92 -10.74
N SER A 63 10.60 6.67 -11.06
CA SER A 63 9.53 6.75 -10.07
C SER A 63 9.73 5.71 -8.96
N LEU A 64 9.40 6.11 -7.73
CA LEU A 64 9.43 5.25 -6.55
C LEU A 64 8.40 4.12 -6.65
N VAL A 65 7.24 4.42 -7.23
CA VAL A 65 6.16 3.47 -7.54
C VAL A 65 6.14 3.24 -9.05
N ARG A 66 6.32 1.99 -9.46
CA ARG A 66 6.38 1.55 -10.87
C ARG A 66 5.78 0.15 -10.99
N GLN A 67 5.40 -0.23 -12.20
CA GLN A 67 4.90 -1.57 -12.44
C GLN A 67 5.93 -2.62 -12.01
N GLY A 68 5.47 -3.67 -11.33
CA GLY A 68 6.30 -4.79 -10.88
C GLY A 68 7.20 -4.53 -9.67
N ASN A 69 7.14 -3.35 -9.02
CA ASN A 69 7.93 -3.08 -7.81
C ASN A 69 7.12 -2.84 -6.52
N ILE A 70 5.80 -2.71 -6.61
CA ILE A 70 4.88 -2.65 -5.47
C ILE A 70 3.83 -3.72 -5.65
N ASP A 71 3.61 -4.48 -4.59
CA ASP A 71 2.53 -5.46 -4.50
C ASP A 71 1.30 -4.84 -3.81
N PRO A 72 0.05 -5.11 -4.25
CA PRO A 72 -1.18 -4.68 -3.56
C PRO A 72 -1.21 -4.97 -2.06
N LEU A 73 -0.58 -6.05 -1.61
CA LEU A 73 -0.50 -6.46 -0.21
C LEU A 73 0.29 -5.48 0.66
N CYS A 74 1.04 -4.58 0.02
CA CYS A 74 1.74 -3.49 0.69
C CYS A 74 0.82 -2.31 1.03
N LEU A 75 -0.46 -2.33 0.63
CA LEU A 75 -1.34 -1.16 0.76
C LEU A 75 -2.13 -1.18 2.08
N CYS A 76 -2.06 -0.04 2.78
CA CYS A 76 -3.03 0.36 3.78
C CYS A 76 -3.71 1.65 3.30
N LEU A 77 -5.01 1.58 3.02
CA LEU A 77 -5.79 2.68 2.45
C LEU A 77 -6.86 3.14 3.44
N SER A 78 -7.19 4.43 3.44
CA SER A 78 -8.43 4.90 4.05
C SER A 78 -9.62 4.35 3.29
N ARG A 79 -10.65 3.95 4.02
CA ARG A 79 -11.89 3.47 3.43
C ARG A 79 -12.56 4.57 2.58
N GLU A 80 -12.45 5.82 3.02
CA GLU A 80 -12.96 6.99 2.28
C GLU A 80 -12.31 7.12 0.91
N LEU A 81 -10.98 7.02 0.83
CA LEU A 81 -10.25 7.05 -0.43
C LEU A 81 -10.70 5.92 -1.37
N VAL A 82 -10.57 4.67 -0.92
CA VAL A 82 -10.75 3.53 -1.82
C VAL A 82 -12.21 3.28 -2.18
N CYS A 83 -13.15 3.36 -1.23
CA CYS A 83 -14.54 2.98 -1.47
C CYS A 83 -15.41 4.14 -1.97
N VAL A 84 -15.15 5.38 -1.53
CA VAL A 84 -16.03 6.52 -1.82
C VAL A 84 -15.45 7.35 -2.96
N ARG A 85 -14.21 7.84 -2.81
CA ARG A 85 -13.60 8.73 -3.80
C ARG A 85 -13.19 8.00 -5.07
N CYS A 86 -12.56 6.83 -4.93
CA CYS A 86 -12.05 6.03 -6.05
C CYS A 86 -12.99 4.89 -6.47
N ARG A 87 -14.13 4.72 -5.79
CA ARG A 87 -15.22 3.78 -6.15
C ARG A 87 -14.81 2.30 -6.23
N GLY A 88 -13.74 1.92 -5.54
CA GLY A 88 -13.27 0.55 -5.39
C GLY A 88 -12.07 0.23 -6.27
N TRP A 89 -11.94 -1.06 -6.59
CA TRP A 89 -10.86 -1.62 -7.39
C TRP A 89 -11.33 -1.91 -8.82
N GLU A 90 -10.62 -1.39 -9.82
CA GLU A 90 -10.90 -1.66 -11.23
C GLU A 90 -10.06 -2.82 -11.77
N SER A 91 -10.69 -3.74 -12.50
CA SER A 91 -10.03 -4.94 -13.05
C SER A 91 -9.78 -4.87 -14.57
N LYS A 92 -9.98 -3.71 -15.21
CA LYS A 92 -10.07 -3.60 -16.68
C LYS A 92 -8.72 -3.65 -17.42
N ALA A 93 -7.59 -3.70 -16.72
CA ALA A 93 -6.26 -3.60 -17.33
C ALA A 93 -5.40 -4.88 -17.20
N GLY A 94 -6.02 -6.03 -16.94
CA GLY A 94 -5.30 -7.31 -16.87
C GLY A 94 -4.16 -7.27 -15.84
N TYR A 95 -2.94 -7.64 -16.26
CA TYR A 95 -1.75 -7.68 -15.42
C TYR A 95 -1.39 -6.32 -14.79
N GLU A 96 -1.76 -5.20 -15.42
CA GLU A 96 -1.42 -3.85 -14.94
C GLU A 96 -2.48 -3.27 -14.00
N ALA A 97 -3.60 -3.97 -13.81
CA ALA A 97 -4.73 -3.48 -13.04
C ALA A 97 -4.27 -3.01 -11.65
N ASP A 98 -3.39 -3.76 -11.00
CA ASP A 98 -2.94 -3.43 -9.66
C ASP A 98 -2.12 -2.13 -9.61
N PHE A 99 -1.16 -1.98 -10.52
CA PHE A 99 -0.37 -0.76 -10.64
C PHE A 99 -1.24 0.46 -10.96
N LEU A 100 -2.20 0.32 -11.88
CA LEU A 100 -3.09 1.42 -12.27
C LEU A 100 -4.05 1.81 -11.14
N ASN A 101 -4.50 0.88 -10.29
CA ASN A 101 -5.28 1.21 -9.10
C ASN A 101 -4.43 1.96 -8.07
N ILE A 102 -3.21 1.50 -7.81
CA ILE A 102 -2.26 2.18 -6.91
C ILE A 102 -2.03 3.62 -7.39
N LEU A 103 -1.80 3.80 -8.70
CA LEU A 103 -1.71 5.12 -9.28
C LEU A 103 -3.03 5.86 -9.14
N HIS A 104 -4.18 5.30 -9.45
CA HIS A 104 -5.46 5.99 -9.33
C HIS A 104 -5.72 6.51 -7.90
N PHE A 105 -5.37 5.73 -6.88
CA PHE A 105 -5.49 6.13 -5.48
C PHE A 105 -4.49 7.23 -5.10
N GLY A 106 -3.31 7.25 -5.74
CA GLY A 106 -2.27 8.28 -5.54
C GLY A 106 -2.40 9.52 -6.44
N VAL A 107 -2.99 9.38 -7.63
CA VAL A 107 -3.10 10.40 -8.69
C VAL A 107 -4.28 11.29 -8.35
N GLY A 108 -3.91 12.32 -7.62
CA GLY A 108 -4.74 13.39 -7.10
C GLY A 108 -3.94 14.22 -6.09
N HIS A 109 -2.88 13.63 -5.49
CA HIS A 109 -2.18 14.22 -4.37
C HIS A 109 -0.70 13.82 -4.39
N ALA A 110 0.21 14.78 -4.16
CA ALA A 110 1.64 14.58 -4.27
C ALA A 110 2.13 13.39 -3.41
N LEU A 111 2.88 12.45 -4.02
CA LEU A 111 3.64 11.43 -3.31
C LEU A 111 4.68 12.11 -2.41
N CYS A 112 4.34 12.29 -1.15
CA CYS A 112 5.13 13.08 -0.23
C CYS A 112 6.31 12.24 0.28
N LYS A 113 7.51 12.47 -0.29
CA LYS A 113 8.78 12.01 0.29
C LYS A 113 9.05 12.77 1.59
N ARG A 114 8.36 12.48 2.70
CA ARG A 114 8.69 13.10 4.01
C ARG A 114 8.98 12.04 5.06
N ARG A 115 10.19 12.12 5.66
CA ARG A 115 10.38 11.77 7.08
C ARG A 115 9.48 12.71 7.87
N VAL A 116 8.66 12.12 8.74
CA VAL A 116 7.63 12.79 9.52
C VAL A 116 8.21 14.01 10.27
N THR A 117 7.79 15.21 9.86
CA THR A 117 7.67 16.38 10.73
C THR A 117 6.30 17.02 10.47
N SER A 118 5.74 17.56 11.54
CA SER A 118 4.32 17.77 11.85
C SER A 118 3.55 18.74 10.96
N SER A 119 2.22 18.63 11.04
CA SER A 119 1.22 19.71 10.87
C SER A 119 1.12 20.36 9.49
N GLU A 120 0.25 19.80 8.65
CA GLU A 120 -0.62 20.54 7.71
C GLU A 120 -1.49 19.52 6.96
N SER A 121 -2.78 19.86 6.83
CA SER A 121 -3.87 19.08 6.25
C SER A 121 -3.76 18.92 4.73
N MET A 122 -2.66 18.31 4.30
CA MET A 122 -2.46 17.78 2.95
C MET A 122 -2.56 16.26 3.03
N MET A 123 -3.40 15.65 2.20
CA MET A 123 -3.52 14.19 2.04
C MET A 123 -2.13 13.58 1.83
N ARG A 124 -1.68 12.74 2.77
CA ARG A 124 -0.31 12.19 2.78
C ARG A 124 -0.32 10.78 2.22
N VAL A 125 0.25 10.60 1.03
CA VAL A 125 0.74 9.28 0.60
C VAL A 125 2.11 9.07 1.23
N MET A 126 2.27 8.00 1.99
CA MET A 126 3.55 7.67 2.64
C MET A 126 4.10 6.37 2.07
N VAL A 127 5.40 6.36 1.75
CA VAL A 127 6.12 5.16 1.30
C VAL A 127 7.24 4.88 2.29
N LEU A 128 7.26 3.67 2.86
CA LEU A 128 8.18 3.31 3.95
C LEU A 128 9.52 2.76 3.44
N THR A 129 10.61 3.05 4.15
CA THR A 129 11.98 2.59 3.83
C THR A 129 12.28 1.19 4.40
N PRO A 130 13.37 0.49 3.99
CA PRO A 130 13.60 -0.93 4.31
C PRO A 130 13.64 -1.33 5.79
N LYS A 131 13.68 -0.37 6.72
CA LYS A 131 13.79 -0.64 8.15
C LYS A 131 12.45 -0.80 8.87
N ASP A 132 11.31 -0.56 8.19
CA ASP A 132 10.06 -0.23 8.88
C ASP A 132 8.88 -1.21 8.70
N VAL A 133 8.94 -2.23 7.81
CA VAL A 133 7.84 -3.22 7.66
C VAL A 133 8.32 -4.56 7.08
N THR A 134 7.86 -5.66 7.67
CA THR A 134 8.03 -7.03 7.17
C THR A 134 6.68 -7.75 7.23
N PHE A 135 6.11 -8.14 6.09
CA PHE A 135 5.04 -9.16 6.00
C PHE A 135 5.67 -10.48 5.62
N VAL A 136 5.18 -11.59 6.15
CA VAL A 136 5.78 -12.90 5.93
C VAL A 136 4.71 -13.86 5.43
N ARG A 137 5.04 -14.68 4.43
CA ARG A 137 4.17 -15.77 3.98
C ARG A 137 3.87 -16.74 5.12
N SER A 138 2.60 -17.12 5.32
CA SER A 138 2.21 -18.21 6.23
C SER A 138 2.80 -19.52 5.69
N ASN A 139 3.24 -20.41 6.59
CA ASN A 139 3.57 -21.80 6.23
C ASN A 139 2.31 -22.57 5.82
#